data_AF-A0A2V7S9W1-F1
#
_entry.id   AF-A0A2V7S9W1-F1
#
_cell.length_a   1.000
_cell.length_b   1.000
_cell.length_c   1.000
_cell.angle_alpha   90.00
_cell.angle_beta   90.00
_cell.angle_gamma   90.00
#
_symmetry.space_group_name_H-M   'P 1'
#
loop_
_entity.id
_entity.type
_entity.pdbx_description
1 polymer ?
#
loop_
_entity_poly.entity_id
_entity_poly.type
_entity_poly.pdbx_seq_one_letter_code
_entity_poly.pdbx_strand_id
1 'polypeptide(L)' 'FAYRGVGDHTLMCQMFEGSLDELPQGGEAREHNGIEFRIFKEHGLTLVFWMEGSVVCVLVSDVSGEDVVQLAYAKAVKV' A
#
# COMPACT_ATOMS: atom_id res chain seq x y z
N PHE A 1 -11.69 2.24 3.11
CA PHE A 1 -12.49 0.99 3.21
C PHE A 1 -11.72 -0.02 4.04
N ALA A 2 -12.40 -0.80 4.90
CA ALA A 2 -11.79 -1.88 5.67
C ALA A 2 -12.53 -3.19 5.33
N TYR A 3 -11.76 -4.21 4.97
CA TYR A 3 -12.23 -5.55 4.62
C TYR A 3 -11.72 -6.51 5.69
N ARG A 4 -12.60 -7.40 6.17
CA ARG A 4 -12.21 -8.50 7.03
C ARG A 4 -12.12 -9.77 6.19
N GLY A 5 -10.93 -10.34 6.13
CA GLY A 5 -10.65 -11.59 5.43
C GLY A 5 -10.96 -12.82 6.28
N VAL A 6 -10.76 -14.00 5.70
CA VAL A 6 -10.78 -15.27 6.42
C VAL A 6 -9.71 -15.25 7.50
N GLY A 7 -10.02 -15.70 8.71
CA GLY A 7 -9.07 -15.71 9.83
C GLY A 7 -8.93 -14.36 10.56
N ASP A 8 -9.91 -13.45 10.43
CA ASP A 8 -9.95 -12.12 11.05
C ASP A 8 -8.85 -11.14 10.60
N HIS A 9 -8.10 -11.49 9.55
CA HIS A 9 -7.14 -10.58 8.91
C HIS A 9 -7.84 -9.32 8.40
N THR A 10 -7.20 -8.17 8.62
CA THR A 10 -7.80 -6.87 8.29
C THR A 10 -7.03 -6.24 7.14
N LEU A 11 -7.72 -6.03 6.01
CA LEU A 11 -7.20 -5.27 4.89
C LEU A 11 -7.85 -3.89 4.87
N MET A 12 -7.06 -2.85 5.03
CA MET A 12 -7.51 -1.47 4.96
C MET A 12 -6.95 -0.80 3.71
N CYS A 13 -7.82 -0.11 2.97
CA CYS A 13 -7.41 0.80 1.90
C CYS A 13 -7.83 2.22 2.25
N GLN A 14 -6.87 3.14 2.25
CA GLN A 14 -7.10 4.58 2.45
C GLN A 14 -6.49 5.38 1.30
N MET A 15 -7.05 6.56 1.08
CA MET A 15 -6.74 7.45 -0.04
C MET A 15 -6.70 8.87 0.51
N PHE A 16 -5.60 9.58 0.27
CA PHE A 16 -5.35 10.92 0.78
C PHE A 16 -4.79 11.82 -0.31
N GLU A 17 -5.11 13.10 -0.32
CA GLU A 17 -4.34 14.07 -1.11
C GLU A 17 -2.91 14.17 -0.54
N GLY A 18 -1.90 14.23 -1.40
CA GLY A 18 -0.50 14.34 -0.98
C GLY A 18 0.50 13.76 -1.98
N SER A 19 1.73 13.52 -1.51
CA SER A 19 2.83 12.92 -2.27
C SER A 19 3.52 11.79 -1.50
N LEU A 20 4.16 10.86 -2.22
CA LEU A 20 5.03 9.85 -1.63
C LEU A 20 6.27 10.47 -0.93
N ASP A 21 6.69 11.66 -1.33
CA ASP A 21 7.84 12.36 -0.72
C ASP A 21 7.56 12.86 0.70
N GLU A 22 6.28 12.92 1.10
CA GLU A 22 5.85 13.30 2.45
C GLU A 22 5.87 12.11 3.41
N LEU A 23 6.09 10.89 2.91
CA LEU A 23 6.19 9.69 3.73
C LEU A 23 7.51 9.65 4.53
N PRO A 24 7.54 8.91 5.65
CA PRO A 24 8.78 8.68 6.39
C PRO A 24 9.88 8.06 5.51
N GLN A 25 11.14 8.38 5.80
CA GLN A 25 12.27 7.76 5.11
C GLN A 25 12.46 6.29 5.55
N GLY A 26 13.01 5.45 4.66
CA GLY A 26 13.43 4.08 4.98
C GLY A 26 12.54 2.95 4.46
N GLY A 27 11.41 3.27 3.82
CA GLY A 27 10.59 2.27 3.13
C GLY A 27 11.28 1.67 1.90
N GLU A 28 11.04 0.39 1.64
CA GLU A 28 11.48 -0.30 0.43
C GLU A 28 10.74 0.27 -0.77
N ALA A 29 11.46 0.68 -1.80
CA ALA A 29 10.88 1.13 -3.06
C ALA A 29 10.82 -0.04 -4.05
N ARG A 30 9.66 -0.26 -4.66
CA ARG A 30 9.47 -1.17 -5.79
C ARG A 30 8.77 -0.46 -6.92
N GLU A 31 9.08 -0.86 -8.15
CA GLU A 31 8.35 -0.42 -9.33
C GLU A 31 7.55 -1.60 -9.91
N HIS A 32 6.30 -1.35 -10.29
CA HIS A 32 5.50 -2.30 -11.06
C HIS A 32 4.65 -1.54 -12.08
N ASN A 33 4.75 -1.92 -13.36
CA ASN A 33 4.04 -1.28 -14.49
C ASN A 33 4.24 0.25 -14.58
N GLY A 34 5.42 0.73 -14.17
CA GLY A 34 5.75 2.17 -14.13
C GLY A 34 5.03 2.95 -13.03
N ILE A 35 4.52 2.26 -12.00
CA ILE A 35 4.02 2.85 -10.76
C ILE A 35 5.04 2.54 -9.67
N GLU A 36 5.46 3.56 -8.92
CA GLU A 36 6.31 3.40 -7.75
C GLU A 36 5.46 3.05 -6.52
N PHE A 37 5.92 2.05 -5.78
CA PHE A 37 5.35 1.59 -4.53
C PHE A 37 6.34 1.76 -3.40
N ARG A 38 5.90 2.31 -2.27
CA ARG A 38 6.69 2.44 -1.04
C ARG A 38 6.15 1.49 0.02
N ILE A 39 7.00 0.59 0.49
CA ILE A 39 6.63 -0.51 1.38
C ILE A 39 7.26 -0.28 2.75
N PHE A 40 6.42 -0.26 3.77
CA PHE A 40 6.83 -0.16 5.17
C PHE A 40 6.32 -1.39 5.93
N LYS A 41 7.12 -1.86 6.88
CA LYS A 41 6.78 -2.96 7.77
C LYS A 41 6.91 -2.48 9.20
N GLU A 42 5.78 -2.28 9.86
CA GLU A 42 5.72 -1.65 11.18
C GLU A 42 4.75 -2.43 12.07
N HIS A 43 5.20 -2.82 13.26
CA HIS A 43 4.36 -3.49 14.28
C HIS A 43 3.57 -4.71 13.76
N GLY A 44 4.15 -5.49 12.84
CA GLY A 44 3.50 -6.65 12.23
C GLY A 44 2.52 -6.33 11.09
N LEU A 45 2.38 -5.06 10.72
CA LEU A 45 1.60 -4.61 9.57
C LEU A 45 2.53 -4.34 8.39
N THR A 46 2.05 -4.65 7.19
CA THR A 46 2.64 -4.17 5.94
C THR A 46 1.78 -3.02 5.39
N LEU A 47 2.43 -1.91 5.09
CA LEU A 47 1.83 -0.73 4.47
C LEU A 47 2.45 -0.56 3.10
N VAL A 48 1.62 -0.49 2.06
CA VAL A 48 2.07 -0.29 0.67
C VAL A 48 1.42 0.98 0.15
N PHE A 49 2.23 2.00 -0.13
CA PHE A 49 1.80 3.29 -0.65
C PHE A 49 2.08 3.39 -2.15
N TRP A 50 1.20 4.06 -2.91
CA TRP A 50 1.42 4.42 -4.32
C TRP A 50 0.63 5.68 -4.68
N MET A 51 0.92 6.27 -5.84
CA MET A 51 0.16 7.41 -6.38
C MET A 51 -0.90 6.97 -7.39
N GLU A 52 -2.09 7.57 -7.30
CA GLU A 52 -3.11 7.59 -8.36
C GLU A 52 -3.48 9.06 -8.64
N GLY A 53 -2.85 9.65 -9.66
CA GLY A 53 -2.98 11.09 -9.92
C GLY A 53 -2.41 11.92 -8.78
N SER A 54 -3.25 12.74 -8.14
CA SER A 54 -2.88 13.59 -6.98
C SER A 54 -3.17 12.94 -5.62
N VAL A 55 -3.49 11.64 -5.61
CA VAL A 55 -3.91 10.91 -4.41
C VAL A 55 -2.84 9.88 -4.06
N VAL A 56 -2.39 9.90 -2.81
CA VAL A 56 -1.63 8.82 -2.19
C VAL A 56 -2.61 7.76 -1.72
N CYS A 57 -2.51 6.57 -2.30
CA CYS A 57 -3.22 5.38 -1.87
C CYS A 57 -2.33 4.59 -0.90
N VAL A 58 -2.94 3.99 0.13
CA VAL A 58 -2.26 3.04 1.01
C VAL A 58 -3.11 1.79 1.20
N LEU A 59 -2.47 0.63 1.08
CA LEU A 59 -3.01 -0.66 1.47
C LEU A 59 -2.28 -1.13 2.73
N VAL A 60 -3.04 -1.47 3.79
CA VAL A 60 -2.51 -1.90 5.08
C VAL A 60 -3.10 -3.24 5.45
N SER A 61 -2.26 -4.20 5.84
CA SER A 61 -2.74 -5.49 6.35
C SER A 61 -1.72 -6.19 7.24
N ASP A 62 -2.22 -7.12 8.05
CA ASP A 62 -1.47 -8.05 8.91
C ASP A 62 -1.15 -9.40 8.21
N VAL A 63 -1.59 -9.58 6.96
CA VAL A 63 -1.19 -10.74 6.14
C VAL A 63 0.26 -10.63 5.67
N SER A 64 0.76 -11.67 4.98
CA SER A 64 2.15 -11.68 4.51
C SER A 64 2.46 -10.44 3.66
N GLY A 65 3.63 -9.84 3.87
CA GLY A 65 3.94 -8.56 3.23
C GLY A 65 3.98 -8.63 1.70
N GLU A 66 4.35 -9.79 1.13
CA GLU A 66 4.30 -9.97 -0.32
C GLU A 66 2.86 -10.03 -0.82
N ASP A 67 1.94 -10.69 -0.09
CA ASP A 67 0.52 -10.71 -0.47
C ASP A 67 -0.08 -9.29 -0.48
N VAL A 68 0.28 -8.44 0.48
CA VAL A 68 -0.15 -7.03 0.51
C VAL A 68 0.37 -6.27 -0.71
N VAL A 69 1.63 -6.49 -1.09
CA VAL A 69 2.24 -5.89 -2.28
C VAL A 69 1.52 -6.35 -3.55
N GLN A 70 1.25 -7.64 -3.70
CA GLN A 70 0.52 -8.17 -4.86
C GLN A 70 -0.92 -7.63 -4.94
N LEU A 71 -1.61 -7.48 -3.80
CA LEU A 71 -2.92 -6.84 -3.75
C LEU A 71 -2.85 -5.36 -4.15
N ALA A 72 -1.81 -4.64 -3.74
CA ALA A 72 -1.59 -3.25 -4.15
C ALA A 72 -1.34 -3.14 -5.66
N TYR A 73 -0.53 -4.04 -6.24
CA TYR A 73 -0.30 -4.10 -7.69
C TYR A 73 -1.60 -4.38 -8.45
N ALA A 74 -2.42 -5.32 -7.97
CA ALA A 74 -3.70 -5.64 -8.59
C ALA A 74 -4.72 -4.50 -8.48
N LYS A 75 -4.63 -3.68 -7.42
CA LYS A 75 -5.53 -2.55 -7.19
C LYS A 75 -5.11 -1.29 -7.96
N ALA A 76 -3.81 -1.04 -8.05
CA ALA A 76 -3.29 0.23 -8.55
C ALA A 76 -3.69 0.45 -10.02
N VAL A 77 -4.30 1.60 -10.29
CA VAL A 77 -4.64 1.99 -11.66
C VAL A 77 -3.69 3.09 -12.11
N LYS A 78 -3.07 2.91 -13.27
CA LYS A 78 -2.31 3.97 -13.92
C LYS A 78 -3.29 5.00 -14.47
N VAL A 79 -3.23 6.21 -13.93
CA VAL A 79 -4.08 7.36 -14.31
C VAL A 79 -3.34 8.26 -15.29
#